data_AF-A0AAJ2E6G5-F1
#
_entry.id   AF-A0AAJ2E6G5-F1
#
_cell.length_a   1.000
_cell.length_b   1.000
_cell.length_c   1.000
_cell.angle_alpha   90.00
_cell.angle_beta   90.00
_cell.angle_gamma   90.00
#
_symmetry.space_group_name_H-M   'P 1'
#
loop_
_entity.id
_entity.type
_entity.pdbx_description
1 polymer ?
#
loop_
_entity_poly.entity_id
_entity_poly.type
_entity_poly.pdbx_seq_one_letter_code
_entity_poly.pdbx_strand_id
1 'polypeptide(L)'
;MKTTAVDRKRHVPGTSPGVLKRTSLEADRELAHIRQVVTAARATSAPLPISVRYWRARLHELRIAYALLPVQIARLPALELEVEQLARKQVDVGASDGRRAA
;
A
#
# COMPACT_ATOMS: atom_id res chain seq x y z
N MET A 1 15.09 -46.00 4.72
CA MET A 1 14.39 -44.74 4.38
C MET A 1 14.48 -43.83 5.61
N LYS A 2 15.01 -42.60 5.46
CA LYS A 2 15.12 -41.64 6.58
C LYS A 2 14.31 -40.40 6.21
N THR A 3 13.26 -40.14 6.97
CA THR A 3 12.32 -39.03 6.84
C THR A 3 12.94 -37.79 7.46
N THR A 4 13.24 -36.76 6.66
CA THR A 4 13.67 -35.45 7.17
C THR A 4 12.44 -34.65 7.56
N ALA A 5 12.24 -34.51 8.87
CA ALA A 5 11.25 -33.59 9.43
C ALA A 5 11.68 -32.14 9.14
N VAL A 6 10.84 -31.41 8.42
CA VAL A 6 11.01 -29.98 8.14
C VAL A 6 10.67 -29.21 9.41
N ASP A 7 11.70 -28.74 10.12
CA ASP A 7 11.58 -27.79 11.22
C ASP A 7 11.21 -26.40 10.66
N ARG A 8 9.90 -26.14 10.59
CA ARG A 8 9.33 -24.82 10.30
C ARG A 8 9.50 -23.92 11.54
N LYS A 9 10.70 -23.43 11.78
CA LYS A 9 10.89 -22.30 12.71
C LYS A 9 10.27 -21.05 12.09
N ARG A 10 9.08 -20.68 12.60
CA ARG A 10 8.52 -19.33 12.49
C ARG A 10 9.46 -18.37 13.20
N HIS A 11 10.42 -17.82 12.45
CA HIS A 11 11.29 -16.77 12.93
C HIS A 11 10.48 -15.47 13.00
N VAL A 12 10.13 -15.05 14.22
CA VAL A 12 9.55 -13.73 14.49
C VAL A 12 10.69 -12.86 15.00
N PRO A 13 11.14 -11.81 14.28
CA PRO A 13 12.09 -10.86 14.84
C PRO A 13 11.31 -9.73 15.54
N GLY A 14 11.53 -9.63 16.86
CA GLY A 14 11.16 -8.47 17.65
C GLY A 14 11.94 -7.22 17.25
N THR A 15 11.32 -6.06 17.43
CA THR A 15 11.90 -4.75 17.15
C THR A 15 12.95 -4.36 18.20
N SER A 16 14.19 -4.21 17.75
CA SER A 16 15.37 -3.73 18.48
C SER A 16 16.25 -2.97 17.47
N PRO A 17 17.19 -2.07 17.88
CA PRO A 17 17.89 -1.16 16.98
C PRO A 17 18.76 -1.95 15.99
N GLY A 18 18.18 -2.24 14.83
CA GLY A 18 18.59 -3.36 13.97
C GLY A 18 17.41 -3.95 13.19
N VAL A 19 16.36 -3.16 12.95
CA VAL A 19 15.22 -3.58 12.13
C VAL A 19 15.72 -3.68 10.69
N LEU A 20 16.06 -4.90 10.28
CA LEU A 20 16.39 -5.21 8.89
C LEU A 20 15.23 -4.73 8.03
N LYS A 21 15.55 -3.85 7.06
CA LYS A 21 14.57 -3.42 6.08
C LYS A 21 13.99 -4.65 5.39
N ARG A 22 12.68 -4.64 5.17
CA ARG A 22 12.01 -5.63 4.33
C ARG A 22 12.61 -5.60 2.92
N THR A 23 12.61 -6.73 2.26
CA THR A 23 13.31 -6.93 0.99
C THR A 23 12.66 -6.14 -0.16
N SER A 24 13.41 -5.94 -1.24
CA SER A 24 12.88 -5.37 -2.48
C SER A 24 11.77 -6.23 -3.09
N LEU A 25 11.84 -7.55 -2.94
CA LEU A 25 10.78 -8.47 -3.39
C LEU A 25 9.48 -8.26 -2.62
N GLU A 26 9.58 -8.06 -1.31
CA GLU A 26 8.41 -7.70 -0.49
C GLU A 26 7.85 -6.33 -0.88
N ALA A 27 8.73 -5.37 -1.22
CA ALA A 27 8.29 -4.06 -1.73
C ALA A 27 7.51 -4.19 -3.05
N ASP A 28 7.96 -5.04 -3.98
CA ASP A 28 7.22 -5.26 -5.23
C ASP A 28 5.84 -5.86 -5.00
N ARG A 29 5.72 -6.81 -4.06
CA ARG A 29 4.43 -7.42 -3.69
C ARG A 29 3.47 -6.38 -3.11
N GLU A 30 3.97 -5.54 -2.21
CA GLU A 30 3.18 -4.47 -1.59
C GLU A 30 2.78 -3.40 -2.61
N LEU A 31 3.70 -2.97 -3.46
CA LEU A 31 3.41 -2.01 -4.55
C LEU A 31 2.37 -2.58 -5.53
N ALA A 32 2.49 -3.86 -5.89
CA ALA A 32 1.51 -4.52 -6.75
C ALA A 32 0.12 -4.59 -6.09
N HIS A 33 0.07 -4.92 -4.79
CA HIS A 33 -1.18 -4.96 -4.03
C HIS A 33 -1.85 -3.57 -3.97
N ILE A 34 -1.11 -2.53 -3.58
CA ILE A 34 -1.66 -1.17 -3.50
C ILE A 34 -2.15 -0.72 -4.88
N ARG A 35 -1.37 -0.97 -5.94
CA ARG A 35 -1.77 -0.65 -7.32
C ARG A 35 -3.06 -1.37 -7.72
N GLN A 36 -3.21 -2.64 -7.37
CA GLN A 36 -4.42 -3.40 -7.64
C GLN A 36 -5.64 -2.77 -6.94
N VAL A 37 -5.51 -2.40 -5.67
CA VAL A 37 -6.57 -1.75 -4.90
C VAL A 37 -6.96 -0.40 -5.51
N VAL A 38 -5.98 0.44 -5.82
CA VAL A 38 -6.18 1.75 -6.46
C VAL A 38 -6.86 1.60 -7.82
N THR A 39 -6.42 0.63 -8.62
CA THR A 39 -7.01 0.34 -9.93
C THR A 39 -8.46 -0.13 -9.81
N ALA A 40 -8.75 -1.03 -8.86
CA ALA A 40 -10.10 -1.53 -8.62
C ALA A 40 -11.05 -0.41 -8.14
N ALA A 41 -10.60 0.42 -7.19
CA ALA A 41 -11.36 1.57 -6.71
C ALA A 41 -11.66 2.56 -7.85
N ARG A 42 -10.66 2.83 -8.70
CA ARG A 42 -10.83 3.70 -9.87
C ARG A 42 -11.81 3.11 -10.89
N ALA A 43 -11.71 1.81 -11.19
CA ALA A 43 -12.57 1.15 -12.17
C ALA A 43 -14.04 1.13 -11.76
N THR A 44 -14.29 1.06 -10.45
CA THR A 44 -15.64 1.01 -9.87
C THR A 44 -16.16 2.37 -9.44
N SER A 45 -15.37 3.43 -9.57
CA SER A 45 -15.62 4.75 -8.97
C SER A 45 -15.95 4.67 -7.46
N ALA A 46 -15.47 3.62 -6.80
CA ALA A 46 -15.74 3.37 -5.39
C ALA A 46 -14.68 4.05 -4.51
N PRO A 47 -15.02 4.35 -3.25
CA PRO A 47 -14.02 4.75 -2.27
C PRO A 47 -12.96 3.67 -2.09
N LEU A 48 -11.76 4.09 -1.67
CA LEU A 48 -10.74 3.14 -1.22
C LEU A 48 -11.30 2.32 -0.04
N PRO A 49 -11.04 1.01 0.03
CA PRO A 49 -11.65 0.12 1.03
C PRO A 49 -11.21 0.43 2.48
N ILE A 50 -10.18 1.27 2.65
CA ILE A 50 -9.71 1.81 3.92
C ILE A 50 -9.47 3.31 3.70
N SER A 51 -9.49 4.10 4.78
CA SER A 51 -9.22 5.54 4.75
C SER A 51 -7.99 5.92 3.90
N VAL A 52 -8.06 7.04 3.20
CA VAL A 52 -6.93 7.61 2.45
C VAL A 52 -5.69 7.79 3.34
N ARG A 53 -5.91 8.19 4.60
CA ARG A 53 -4.83 8.34 5.61
C ARG A 53 -4.04 7.05 5.80
N TYR A 54 -4.70 5.90 5.81
CA TYR A 54 -4.04 4.60 5.91
C TYR A 54 -3.15 4.34 4.69
N TRP A 55 -3.65 4.57 3.48
CA TRP A 55 -2.87 4.33 2.25
C TRP A 55 -1.67 5.26 2.13
N ARG A 56 -1.80 6.53 2.53
CA ARG A 56 -0.66 7.45 2.66
C ARG A 56 0.38 6.93 3.64
N ALA A 57 -0.06 6.51 4.82
CA ALA A 57 0.84 5.95 5.83
C ALA A 57 1.55 4.69 5.32
N ARG A 58 0.84 3.83 4.57
CA ARG A 58 1.41 2.62 3.98
C ARG A 58 2.46 2.90 2.91
N LEU A 59 2.22 3.89 2.05
CA LEU A 59 3.20 4.34 1.04
C LEU A 59 4.43 5.01 1.70
N HIS A 60 4.23 5.74 2.79
CA HIS A 60 5.33 6.26 3.59
C HIS A 60 6.14 5.14 4.27
N GLU A 61 5.47 4.14 4.84
CA GLU A 61 6.09 2.96 5.43
C GLU A 61 6.96 2.22 4.40
N LEU A 62 6.49 2.11 3.15
CA LEU A 62 7.26 1.51 2.05
C LEU A 62 8.62 2.21 1.85
N ARG A 63 8.71 3.53 2.04
CA ARG A 63 9.97 4.27 1.88
C ARG A 63 10.97 4.02 2.99
N ILE A 64 10.50 3.90 4.22
CA ILE A 64 11.37 3.86 5.40
C ILE A 64 11.71 2.43 5.81
N ALA A 65 10.76 1.48 5.64
CA ALA A 65 10.87 0.13 6.15
C ALA A 65 11.34 -0.90 5.11
N TYR A 66 11.45 -0.54 3.84
CA TYR A 66 11.85 -1.46 2.76
C TYR A 66 13.16 -1.05 2.08
N ALA A 67 13.89 -2.04 1.61
CA ALA A 67 15.06 -1.90 0.76
C ALA A 67 14.58 -1.75 -0.69
N LEU A 68 14.37 -0.50 -1.11
CA LEU A 68 13.81 -0.20 -2.43
C LEU A 68 14.89 -0.14 -3.52
N LEU A 69 14.58 -0.71 -4.67
CA LEU A 69 15.34 -0.53 -5.91
C LEU A 69 15.02 0.85 -6.54
N PRO A 70 15.91 1.43 -7.36
CA PRO A 70 15.67 2.71 -8.02
C PRO A 70 14.34 2.76 -8.80
N VAL A 71 14.00 1.65 -9.49
CA VAL A 71 12.73 1.53 -10.22
C VAL A 71 11.50 1.58 -9.30
N GLN A 72 11.61 1.04 -8.08
CA GLN A 72 10.52 1.06 -7.09
C GLN A 72 10.37 2.46 -6.49
N ILE A 73 11.49 3.14 -6.24
CA ILE A 73 11.50 4.54 -5.78
C ILE A 73 10.81 5.44 -6.82
N ALA A 74 11.11 5.25 -8.10
CA ALA A 74 10.50 6.03 -9.18
C ALA A 74 8.98 5.79 -9.34
N ARG A 75 8.47 4.62 -8.93
CA ARG A 75 7.03 4.28 -9.01
C ARG A 75 6.20 4.84 -7.87
N LEU A 76 6.80 5.06 -6.69
CA LEU A 76 6.07 5.52 -5.51
C LEU A 76 5.33 6.86 -5.71
N PRO A 77 5.94 7.93 -6.29
CA PRO A 77 5.24 9.20 -6.48
C PRO A 77 4.00 9.09 -7.36
N ALA A 78 4.04 8.26 -8.40
CA ALA A 78 2.90 8.04 -9.28
C ALA A 78 1.73 7.40 -8.51
N LEU A 79 2.01 6.39 -7.70
CA LEU A 79 1.00 5.70 -6.91
C LEU A 79 0.42 6.58 -5.80
N GLU A 80 1.24 7.44 -5.20
CA GLU A 80 0.76 8.46 -4.26
C GLU A 80 -0.19 9.45 -4.90
N LEU A 81 0.18 9.95 -6.08
CA LEU A 81 -0.68 10.86 -6.84
C LEU A 81 -2.02 10.22 -7.18
N GLU A 82 -2.04 8.93 -7.54
CA GLU A 82 -3.29 8.20 -7.80
C GLU A 82 -4.18 8.10 -6.55
N VAL A 83 -3.59 7.81 -5.38
CA VAL A 83 -4.32 7.81 -4.10
C VAL A 83 -4.89 9.19 -3.78
N GLU A 84 -4.13 10.26 -3.99
CA GLU A 84 -4.60 11.64 -3.80
C GLU A 84 -5.73 12.02 -4.74
N GLN A 85 -5.63 11.64 -6.02
CA GLN A 85 -6.66 11.93 -7.01
C GLN A 85 -7.96 11.20 -6.68
N LEU A 86 -7.89 9.94 -6.24
CA LEU A 86 -9.05 9.19 -5.76
C LEU A 86 -9.68 9.86 -4.53
N ALA A 87 -8.86 10.34 -3.60
CA ALA A 87 -9.34 11.04 -2.41
C ALA A 87 -10.11 12.31 -2.76
N ARG A 88 -9.57 13.15 -3.65
CA ARG A 88 -10.22 14.41 -4.08
C ARG A 88 -11.54 14.16 -4.80
N LYS A 89 -11.57 13.21 -5.74
CA LYS A 89 -12.79 12.85 -6.47
C LYS A 89 -13.93 12.42 -5.54
N GLN A 90 -13.63 11.72 -4.45
CA GLN A 90 -14.65 11.33 -3.47
C GLN A 90 -15.22 12.53 -2.69
N VAL A 91 -14.38 13.52 -2.37
CA VAL A 91 -14.83 14.77 -1.73
C VAL A 91 -15.74 15.56 -2.66
N ASP A 92 -15.40 15.66 -3.95
CA ASP A 92 -16.19 16.39 -4.93
C ASP A 92 -17.57 15.75 -5.18
N VAL A 93 -17.65 14.41 -5.17
CA VAL A 93 -18.93 13.68 -5.27
C VAL A 93 -19.79 13.95 -4.03
N GLY A 94 -19.23 13.84 -2.82
CA GLY A 94 -19.96 14.11 -1.57
C GLY A 94 -20.43 15.56 -1.43
N ALA A 95 -19.67 16.53 -1.96
CA ALA A 95 -20.05 17.95 -1.97
C ALA A 95 -21.11 18.29 -3.04
N SER A 96 -21.18 17.51 -4.12
CA SER A 96 -22.18 17.71 -5.18
C SER A 96 -23.56 17.17 -4.77
N ASP A 97 -23.61 16.05 -4.05
CA ASP A 97 -24.87 15.47 -3.55
C ASP A 97 -25.53 16.34 -2.46
N GLY A 98 -24.73 17.08 -1.69
CA GLY A 98 -25.25 18.01 -0.67
C GLY A 98 -25.97 19.24 -1.23
N ARG A 99 -25.85 19.54 -2.53
CA ARG A 99 -26.42 20.76 -3.14
C ARG A 99 -27.75 20.54 -3.86
N ARG A 100 -28.28 19.31 -3.86
CA ARG A 100 -29.53 18.94 -4.55
C ARG A 100 -30.74 18.75 -3.62
N ALA A 101 -30.59 19.09 -2.35
CA ALA A 101 -31.67 19.09 -1.36
C ALA A 101 -31.86 20.49 -0.77
N ALA A 102 -32.46 21.39 -1.56
CA ALA A 102 -33.04 22.65 -1.10
C ALA A 102 -34.23 23.00 -2.01
#